data_AF-A0A1L8CRC0-F1
#
_entry.id   AF-A0A1L8CRC0-F1
#
_cell.length_a   1.000
_cell.length_b   1.000
_cell.length_c   1.000
_cell.angle_alpha   90.00
_cell.angle_beta   90.00
_cell.angle_gamma   90.00
#
_symmetry.space_group_name_H-M   'P 1'
#
loop_
_entity.id
_entity.type
_entity.pdbx_description
1 polymer ?
#
loop_
_entity_poly.entity_id
_entity_poly.type
_entity_poly.pdbx_seq_one_letter_code
_entity_poly.pdbx_strand_id
1 'polypeptide(L)'
;MALSDEQIEATKVPHGRNQFKVSDGGGLYLLVKSSGRYWKLAYRFEGKQKTLAFGVYPAVSLEEARQKRESAKELLAQNIDPGEIRKQERIELKAASQVQTASTAVEVVHRPKALNRIEQEEIELRRLSILQAVAASHAFTTNEAALQPMLESNGYYLSFDRLRTDLAWLYEQQAIDLKAGALWGIYLTQFGFDAVHGRMWIPGIKRAEAEVMKEKE
;
A
#
# COMPACT_ATOMS: atom_id res chain seq x y z
N MET A 1 -12.83 38.97 6.59
CA MET A 1 -11.58 39.67 6.95
C MET A 1 -10.43 38.88 6.38
N ALA A 2 -9.46 39.57 5.78
CA ALA A 2 -8.24 38.96 5.27
C ALA A 2 -7.29 38.68 6.45
N LEU A 3 -6.53 37.58 6.39
CA LEU A 3 -5.54 37.25 7.41
C LEU A 3 -4.27 38.09 7.26
N SER A 4 -3.56 38.30 8.37
CA SER A 4 -2.16 38.75 8.41
C SER A 4 -1.27 37.65 9.00
N ASP A 5 0.04 37.69 8.71
CA ASP A 5 0.99 36.71 9.23
C ASP A 5 1.07 36.73 10.76
N GLU A 6 0.98 37.90 11.38
CA GLU A 6 0.91 38.05 12.85
C GLU A 6 -0.30 37.30 13.44
N GLN A 7 -1.46 37.41 12.80
CA GLN A 7 -2.67 36.70 13.23
C GLN A 7 -2.52 35.18 13.07
N ILE A 8 -1.83 34.74 12.03
CA ILE A 8 -1.58 33.31 11.76
C ILE A 8 -0.70 32.69 12.85
N GLU A 9 0.37 33.38 13.24
CA GLU A 9 1.28 32.91 14.29
C GLU A 9 0.60 32.89 15.66
N ALA A 10 -0.14 33.94 15.98
CA ALA A 10 -0.89 34.06 17.23
C ALA A 10 -2.03 33.03 17.36
N THR A 11 -2.54 32.52 16.23
CA THR A 11 -3.64 31.57 16.23
C THR A 11 -3.19 30.21 16.76
N LYS A 12 -3.88 29.77 17.83
CA LYS A 12 -3.78 28.42 18.41
C LYS A 12 -5.14 27.74 18.36
N VAL A 13 -5.15 26.41 18.47
CA VAL A 13 -6.40 25.66 18.59
C VAL A 13 -7.04 25.98 19.95
N PRO A 14 -8.30 26.42 20.01
CA PRO A 14 -8.99 26.68 21.27
C PRO A 14 -9.06 25.44 22.16
N HIS A 15 -9.07 25.64 23.48
CA HIS A 15 -9.14 24.55 24.44
C HIS A 15 -10.39 23.69 24.22
N GLY A 16 -10.23 22.36 24.24
CA GLY A 16 -11.30 21.40 24.00
C GLY A 16 -11.66 21.15 22.52
N ARG A 17 -10.90 21.69 21.55
CA ARG A 17 -11.08 21.40 20.11
C ARG A 17 -9.83 20.73 19.52
N ASN A 18 -10.04 19.88 18.51
CA ASN A 18 -8.95 19.21 17.80
C ASN A 18 -8.48 19.99 16.55
N GLN A 19 -9.28 20.94 16.08
CA GLN A 19 -8.96 21.77 14.91
C GLN A 19 -9.73 23.10 14.94
N PHE A 20 -9.14 24.12 14.31
CA PHE A 20 -9.73 25.44 14.17
C PHE A 20 -9.54 25.96 12.75
N LYS A 21 -10.58 26.59 12.19
CA LYS A 21 -10.55 27.16 10.84
C LYS A 21 -10.50 28.67 10.95
N VAL A 22 -9.53 29.29 10.28
CA VAL A 22 -9.42 30.74 10.19
C VAL A 22 -9.52 31.16 8.73
N SER A 23 -10.53 31.94 8.39
CA SER A 23 -10.81 32.33 7.00
C SER A 23 -9.92 33.49 6.57
N ASP A 24 -9.31 33.38 5.39
CA ASP A 24 -8.67 34.50 4.67
C ASP A 24 -9.64 35.18 3.70
N GLY A 25 -10.60 34.42 3.15
CA GLY A 25 -11.60 34.93 2.21
C GLY A 25 -11.52 34.29 0.82
N GLY A 26 -12.61 34.42 0.06
CA GLY A 26 -12.74 33.78 -1.26
C GLY A 26 -12.67 32.25 -1.20
N GLY A 27 -13.09 31.66 -0.07
CA GLY A 27 -13.02 30.22 0.20
C GLY A 27 -11.69 29.74 0.78
N LEU A 28 -10.63 30.57 0.78
CA LEU A 28 -9.34 30.22 1.38
C LEU A 28 -9.39 30.36 2.90
N TYR A 29 -8.87 29.36 3.59
CA TYR A 29 -8.76 29.33 5.04
C TYR A 29 -7.51 28.55 5.49
N LEU A 30 -7.02 28.91 6.67
CA LEU A 30 -6.02 28.15 7.41
C LEU A 30 -6.72 27.16 8.33
N LEU A 31 -6.37 25.89 8.22
CA LEU A 31 -6.78 24.85 9.16
C LEU A 31 -5.65 24.62 10.18
N VAL A 32 -5.86 25.06 11.41
CA VAL A 32 -4.93 24.90 12.52
C VAL A 32 -5.28 23.62 13.28
N LYS A 33 -4.31 22.72 13.42
CA LYS A 33 -4.37 21.48 14.20
C LYS A 33 -3.19 21.43 15.17
N SER A 34 -3.22 20.49 16.11
CA SER A 34 -2.04 20.16 16.93
C SER A 34 -0.83 19.73 16.08
N SER A 35 -1.07 19.05 14.95
CA SER A 35 -0.02 18.57 14.05
C SER A 35 0.58 19.64 13.13
N GLY A 36 -0.04 20.82 13.03
CA GLY A 36 0.41 21.86 12.11
C GLY A 36 -0.72 22.72 11.53
N ARG A 37 -0.34 23.61 10.62
CA ARG A 37 -1.23 24.60 10.00
C ARG A 37 -1.30 24.36 8.49
N TYR A 38 -2.50 24.20 7.94
CA TYR A 38 -2.69 23.76 6.56
C TYR A 38 -3.53 24.76 5.77
N TRP A 39 -3.02 25.23 4.64
CA TRP A 39 -3.79 26.06 3.71
C TRP A 39 -4.77 25.22 2.92
N LYS A 40 -6.04 25.62 2.93
CA LYS A 40 -7.13 24.94 2.22
C LYS A 40 -8.09 25.93 1.56
N LEU A 41 -8.59 25.55 0.39
CA LEU A 41 -9.63 26.27 -0.34
C LEU A 41 -10.90 25.43 -0.37
N ALA A 42 -12.00 25.97 0.17
CA ALA A 42 -13.33 25.42 -0.05
C ALA A 42 -13.91 26.00 -1.35
N TYR A 43 -14.40 25.14 -2.24
CA TYR A 43 -14.98 25.53 -3.52
C TYR A 43 -16.16 24.63 -3.88
N ARG A 44 -16.91 24.99 -4.92
CA ARG A 44 -17.96 24.14 -5.50
C ARG A 44 -17.65 23.88 -6.96
N PHE A 45 -17.87 22.65 -7.40
CA PHE A 45 -17.75 22.23 -8.78
C PHE A 45 -18.88 21.23 -9.06
N GLU A 46 -19.61 21.40 -10.16
CA GLU A 46 -20.78 20.57 -10.51
C GLU A 46 -21.80 20.42 -9.34
N GLY A 47 -22.08 21.52 -8.63
CA GLY A 47 -23.01 21.54 -7.49
C GLY A 47 -22.47 20.91 -6.19
N LYS A 48 -21.35 20.18 -6.23
CA LYS A 48 -20.74 19.51 -5.08
C LYS A 48 -19.72 20.42 -4.40
N GLN A 49 -19.74 20.43 -3.07
CA GLN A 49 -18.73 21.13 -2.28
C GLN A 49 -17.46 20.28 -2.17
N LYS A 50 -16.31 20.86 -2.55
CA LYS A 50 -15.00 20.21 -2.54
C LYS A 50 -14.00 21.05 -1.75
N THR A 51 -12.85 20.47 -1.43
CA THR A 51 -11.78 21.16 -0.71
C THR A 51 -10.42 20.82 -1.33
N LEU A 52 -9.66 21.85 -1.67
CA LEU A 52 -8.31 21.75 -2.22
C LEU A 52 -7.31 22.14 -1.12
N ALA A 53 -6.27 21.34 -0.91
CA ALA A 53 -5.16 21.72 -0.03
C ALA A 53 -4.13 22.49 -0.84
N PHE A 54 -3.50 23.54 -0.30
CA PHE A 54 -2.44 24.29 -0.97
C PHE A 54 -1.04 24.06 -0.39
N GLY A 55 -0.97 23.63 0.87
CA GLY A 55 0.29 23.30 1.52
C GLY A 55 0.21 23.45 3.04
N VAL A 56 1.37 23.42 3.69
CA VAL A 56 1.54 23.58 5.13
C VAL A 56 2.23 24.91 5.37
N TYR A 57 1.76 25.70 6.33
CA TYR A 57 2.45 26.91 6.78
C TYR A 57 3.53 26.53 7.80
N PRO A 58 4.74 27.14 7.77
CA PRO A 58 5.16 28.30 6.96
C PRO A 58 5.76 27.96 5.58
N ALA A 59 5.87 26.68 5.21
CA ALA A 59 6.47 26.27 3.94
C ALA A 59 5.74 26.83 2.71
N VAL A 60 4.44 27.12 2.83
CA VAL A 60 3.67 27.94 1.90
C VAL A 60 3.23 29.20 2.64
N SER A 61 3.69 30.36 2.17
CA SER A 61 3.35 31.65 2.76
C SER A 61 1.87 32.02 2.51
N LEU A 62 1.37 33.00 3.25
CA LEU A 62 0.02 33.53 3.03
C LEU A 62 -0.15 34.08 1.61
N GLU A 63 0.86 34.80 1.11
CA GLU A 63 0.86 35.36 -0.24
C GLU A 63 0.79 34.26 -1.31
N GLU A 64 1.65 33.23 -1.21
CA GLU A 64 1.61 32.09 -2.11
C GLU A 64 0.26 31.36 -2.06
N ALA A 65 -0.33 31.21 -0.88
CA ALA A 65 -1.65 30.60 -0.73
C ALA A 65 -2.75 31.42 -1.43
N ARG A 66 -2.64 32.75 -1.42
CA ARG A 66 -3.55 33.66 -2.18
C ARG A 66 -3.34 33.55 -3.68
N GLN A 67 -2.10 33.48 -4.15
CA GLN A 67 -1.81 33.27 -5.57
C GLN A 67 -2.39 31.93 -6.07
N LYS A 68 -2.19 30.84 -5.31
CA LYS A 68 -2.79 29.52 -5.61
C LYS A 68 -4.32 29.52 -5.57
N ARG A 69 -4.93 30.39 -4.76
CA ARG A 69 -6.40 30.59 -4.78
C ARG A 69 -6.86 31.19 -6.09
N GLU A 70 -6.20 32.23 -6.57
CA GLU A 70 -6.61 32.89 -7.81
C GLU A 70 -6.44 31.96 -9.02
N SER A 71 -5.32 31.22 -9.12
CA SER A 71 -5.15 30.23 -10.19
C SER A 71 -6.21 29.11 -10.13
N ALA A 72 -6.57 28.63 -8.94
CA ALA A 72 -7.65 27.65 -8.79
C ALA A 72 -9.02 28.21 -9.22
N LYS A 73 -9.28 29.50 -9.03
CA LYS A 73 -10.52 30.15 -9.48
C LYS A 73 -10.55 30.33 -11.00
N GLU A 74 -9.41 30.65 -11.63
CA GLU A 74 -9.30 30.72 -13.09
C GLU A 74 -9.65 29.38 -13.74
N LEU A 75 -9.16 28.28 -13.18
CA LEU A 75 -9.50 26.93 -13.64
C LEU A 75 -10.99 26.62 -13.48
N LEU A 76 -11.58 26.99 -12.34
CA LEU A 76 -13.02 26.84 -12.12
C LEU A 76 -13.87 27.68 -13.09
N ALA A 77 -13.41 28.87 -13.47
CA ALA A 77 -14.07 29.72 -14.47
C ALA A 77 -14.05 29.09 -15.87
N GLN A 78 -13.01 28.29 -16.17
CA GLN A 78 -12.91 27.48 -17.39
C GLN A 78 -13.66 26.13 -17.28
N ASN A 79 -14.40 25.92 -16.19
CA ASN A 79 -15.11 24.68 -15.88
C ASN A 79 -14.18 23.45 -15.75
N ILE A 80 -12.95 23.67 -15.28
CA ILE A 80 -11.96 22.63 -14.99
C ILE A 80 -11.86 22.45 -13.47
N ASP A 81 -11.87 21.20 -12.97
CA ASP A 81 -11.70 20.94 -11.54
C ASP A 81 -10.21 21.02 -11.13
N PRO A 82 -9.80 22.02 -10.33
CA PRO A 82 -8.41 22.16 -9.88
C PRO A 82 -7.96 21.00 -8.97
N GLY A 83 -8.91 20.26 -8.38
CA GLY A 83 -8.62 19.06 -7.60
C GLY A 83 -8.08 17.90 -8.44
N GLU A 84 -8.57 17.72 -9.66
CA GLU A 84 -8.08 16.68 -10.57
C GLU A 84 -6.71 17.05 -11.14
N ILE A 85 -6.46 18.31 -11.47
CA ILE A 85 -5.11 18.77 -11.86
C ILE A 85 -4.10 18.47 -10.76
N ARG A 86 -4.38 18.85 -9.50
CA ARG A 86 -3.45 18.56 -8.38
C ARG A 86 -3.28 17.06 -8.13
N LYS A 87 -4.31 16.26 -8.37
CA LYS A 87 -4.23 14.80 -8.26
C LYS A 87 -3.33 14.24 -9.36
N GLN A 88 -3.46 14.75 -10.58
CA GLN A 88 -2.64 14.38 -11.72
C GLN A 88 -1.19 14.82 -11.52
N GLU A 89 -0.93 16.06 -11.11
CA GLU A 89 0.40 16.54 -10.72
C GLU A 89 0.99 15.70 -9.58
N ARG A 90 0.19 15.23 -8.61
CA ARG A 90 0.71 14.31 -7.57
C ARG A 90 1.07 12.94 -8.13
N ILE A 91 0.34 12.45 -9.12
CA ILE A 91 0.66 11.20 -9.81
C ILE A 91 1.94 11.39 -10.63
N GLU A 92 2.03 12.50 -11.36
CA GLU A 92 3.19 12.86 -12.18
C GLU A 92 4.42 13.17 -11.35
N LEU A 93 4.31 13.86 -10.20
CA LEU A 93 5.43 14.10 -9.28
C LEU A 93 5.86 12.81 -8.59
N LYS A 94 4.93 11.91 -8.25
CA LYS A 94 5.28 10.56 -7.77
C LYS A 94 5.99 9.74 -8.84
N ALA A 95 5.56 9.87 -10.10
CA ALA A 95 6.24 9.26 -11.24
C ALA A 95 7.62 9.91 -11.48
N ALA A 96 7.73 11.23 -11.44
CA ALA A 96 8.97 11.98 -11.69
C ALA A 96 10.00 11.83 -10.56
N SER A 97 9.55 11.67 -9.31
CA SER A 97 10.42 11.38 -8.16
C SER A 97 10.98 9.96 -8.22
N GLN A 98 10.34 9.04 -8.95
CA GLN A 98 10.94 7.75 -9.31
C GLN A 98 11.97 7.89 -10.45
N VAL A 99 11.88 8.95 -11.26
CA VAL A 99 12.70 9.18 -12.46
C VAL A 99 14.02 9.94 -12.17
N GLN A 100 14.15 10.71 -11.08
CA GLN A 100 15.40 11.46 -10.80
C GLN A 100 16.57 10.64 -10.23
N THR A 101 16.37 9.34 -9.95
CA THR A 101 17.46 8.35 -9.80
C THR A 101 17.90 7.74 -11.14
N ALA A 102 17.59 8.38 -12.27
CA ALA A 102 17.79 7.82 -13.61
C ALA A 102 18.38 8.80 -14.64
N SER A 103 19.43 9.57 -14.30
CA SER A 103 20.25 10.23 -15.34
C SER A 103 21.25 9.24 -15.98
N THR A 104 20.70 8.17 -16.55
CA THR A 104 21.23 7.41 -17.70
C THR A 104 19.99 6.77 -18.29
N ALA A 105 19.33 7.48 -19.19
CA ALA A 105 18.00 7.12 -19.70
C ALA A 105 18.05 5.86 -20.57
N VAL A 106 17.66 4.74 -19.98
CA VAL A 106 17.08 3.57 -20.64
C VAL A 106 15.71 3.40 -20.00
N GLU A 107 14.64 3.31 -20.79
CA GLU A 107 13.32 2.90 -20.31
C GLU A 107 13.44 1.52 -19.64
N VAL A 108 13.51 1.51 -18.32
CA VAL A 108 13.35 0.31 -17.52
C VAL A 108 11.97 0.42 -16.90
N VAL A 109 10.96 -0.09 -17.61
CA VAL A 109 9.94 -0.91 -16.93
C VAL A 109 10.74 -1.70 -15.90
N HIS A 110 10.51 -1.52 -14.60
CA HIS A 110 11.14 -2.37 -13.59
C HIS A 110 10.57 -3.77 -13.80
N ARG A 111 11.05 -4.42 -14.87
CA ARG A 111 10.98 -5.84 -15.09
C ARG A 111 11.61 -6.35 -13.80
N PRO A 112 10.86 -7.04 -12.94
CA PRO A 112 11.48 -7.65 -11.78
C PRO A 112 12.71 -8.37 -12.31
N LYS A 113 13.88 -8.06 -11.73
CA LYS A 113 15.14 -8.67 -12.14
C LYS A 113 14.85 -10.15 -12.28
N ALA A 114 15.12 -10.72 -13.46
CA ALA A 114 14.87 -12.13 -13.68
C ALA A 114 15.57 -12.87 -12.53
N LEU A 115 14.77 -13.57 -11.72
CA LEU A 115 15.27 -14.25 -10.55
C LEU A 115 16.37 -15.19 -11.01
N ASN A 116 17.52 -15.14 -10.34
CA ASN A 116 18.57 -16.12 -10.58
C ASN A 116 18.08 -17.51 -10.16
N ARG A 117 18.69 -18.56 -10.69
CA ARG A 117 18.30 -19.95 -10.40
C ARG A 117 18.18 -20.25 -8.90
N ILE A 118 19.11 -19.73 -8.09
CA ILE A 118 19.10 -19.90 -6.63
C ILE A 118 17.87 -19.22 -6.02
N GLU A 119 17.58 -17.98 -6.39
CA GLU A 119 16.42 -17.22 -5.89
C GLU A 119 15.10 -17.90 -6.30
N GLN A 120 15.04 -18.47 -7.51
CA GLN A 120 13.89 -19.26 -7.96
C GLN A 120 13.71 -20.52 -7.12
N GLU A 121 14.78 -21.29 -6.91
CA GLU A 121 14.75 -22.51 -6.10
C GLU A 121 14.35 -22.22 -4.64
N GLU A 122 14.82 -21.11 -4.05
CA GLU A 122 14.40 -20.67 -2.71
C GLU A 122 12.92 -20.32 -2.64
N ILE A 123 12.37 -19.68 -3.70
CA ILE A 123 10.94 -19.38 -3.77
C ILE A 123 10.12 -20.66 -3.89
N GLU A 124 10.52 -21.57 -4.76
CA GLU A 124 9.88 -22.86 -4.96
C GLU A 124 9.86 -23.72 -3.69
N LEU A 125 11.01 -23.78 -2.99
CA LEU A 125 11.15 -24.51 -1.73
C LEU A 125 10.32 -23.90 -0.60
N ARG A 126 10.33 -22.57 -0.48
CA ARG A 126 9.54 -21.87 0.52
C ARG A 126 8.05 -22.12 0.35
N ARG A 127 7.55 -22.09 -0.89
CA ARG A 127 6.14 -22.38 -1.21
C ARG A 127 5.78 -23.83 -0.88
N LEU A 128 6.67 -24.78 -1.17
CA LEU A 128 6.50 -26.17 -0.75
C LEU A 128 6.42 -26.29 0.77
N SER A 129 7.30 -25.59 1.51
CA SER A 129 7.29 -25.60 2.97
C SER A 129 6.01 -25.02 3.56
N ILE A 130 5.46 -23.95 2.96
CA ILE A 130 4.15 -23.40 3.31
C ILE A 130 3.06 -24.46 3.15
N LEU A 131 2.99 -25.14 2.00
CA LEU A 131 1.99 -26.17 1.78
C LEU A 131 2.14 -27.36 2.74
N GLN A 132 3.37 -27.78 3.03
CA GLN A 132 3.65 -28.84 4.02
C GLN A 132 3.20 -28.43 5.42
N ALA A 133 3.42 -27.17 5.82
CA ALA A 133 2.99 -26.67 7.12
C ALA A 133 1.46 -26.64 7.24
N VAL A 134 0.73 -26.24 6.19
CA VAL A 134 -0.74 -26.33 6.16
C VAL A 134 -1.21 -27.79 6.11
N ALA A 135 -0.49 -28.67 5.42
CA ALA A 135 -0.83 -30.11 5.38
C ALA A 135 -0.65 -30.80 6.73
N ALA A 136 0.33 -30.38 7.52
CA ALA A 136 0.59 -30.88 8.86
C ALA A 136 -0.35 -30.29 9.93
N SER A 137 -1.08 -29.21 9.61
CA SER A 137 -2.02 -28.60 10.54
C SER A 137 -3.32 -29.39 10.64
N HIS A 138 -4.00 -29.25 11.78
CA HIS A 138 -5.27 -29.94 12.00
C HIS A 138 -6.32 -29.51 10.97
N ALA A 139 -7.06 -30.48 10.42
CA ALA A 139 -8.08 -30.28 9.39
C ALA A 139 -7.58 -29.55 8.12
N PHE A 140 -6.27 -29.61 7.83
CA PHE A 140 -5.65 -28.98 6.66
C PHE A 140 -5.93 -27.47 6.57
N THR A 141 -6.03 -26.81 7.73
CA THR A 141 -6.31 -25.39 7.83
C THR A 141 -5.48 -24.70 8.91
N THR A 142 -5.16 -23.43 8.70
CA THR A 142 -4.40 -22.61 9.65
C THR A 142 -4.71 -21.12 9.44
N ASN A 143 -4.05 -20.25 10.20
CA ASN A 143 -4.04 -18.81 9.97
C ASN A 143 -2.60 -18.31 9.86
N GLU A 144 -2.44 -17.07 9.40
CA GLU A 144 -1.13 -16.47 9.15
C GLU A 144 -0.24 -16.45 10.41
N ALA A 145 -0.83 -16.15 11.58
CA ALA A 145 -0.10 -16.05 12.84
C ALA A 145 0.38 -17.41 13.37
N ALA A 146 -0.40 -18.48 13.14
CA ALA A 146 -0.04 -19.84 13.51
C ALA A 146 0.93 -20.48 12.51
N LEU A 147 0.89 -20.07 11.25
CA LEU A 147 1.74 -20.60 10.20
C LEU A 147 3.21 -20.15 10.34
N GLN A 148 3.46 -18.91 10.79
CA GLN A 148 4.82 -18.39 10.96
C GLN A 148 5.70 -19.25 11.87
N PRO A 149 5.32 -19.60 13.12
CA PRO A 149 6.17 -20.43 13.98
C PRO A 149 6.40 -21.84 13.41
N MET A 150 5.46 -22.39 12.63
CA MET A 150 5.63 -23.68 11.96
C MET A 150 6.67 -23.61 10.82
N LEU A 151 6.77 -22.47 10.14
CA LEU A 151 7.78 -22.24 9.12
C LEU A 151 9.15 -21.98 9.74
N GLU A 152 9.19 -21.25 10.86
CA GLU A 152 10.42 -21.01 11.62
C GLU A 152 11.04 -22.31 12.14
N SER A 153 10.22 -23.26 12.63
CA SER A 153 10.72 -24.58 13.04
C SER A 153 11.31 -25.38 11.87
N ASN A 154 10.88 -25.09 10.64
CA ASN A 154 11.40 -25.68 9.41
C ASN A 154 12.55 -24.85 8.80
N GLY A 155 13.06 -23.84 9.51
CA GLY A 155 14.19 -23.00 9.11
C GLY A 155 13.83 -21.80 8.21
N TYR A 156 12.54 -21.53 7.98
CA TYR A 156 12.08 -20.43 7.13
C TYR A 156 11.58 -19.25 7.97
N TYR A 157 12.46 -18.28 8.20
CA TYR A 157 12.11 -17.00 8.85
C TYR A 157 11.60 -16.00 7.81
N LEU A 158 10.30 -15.72 7.85
CA LEU A 158 9.63 -14.88 6.85
C LEU A 158 8.95 -13.69 7.51
N SER A 159 9.02 -12.53 6.87
CA SER A 159 8.15 -11.41 7.21
C SER A 159 6.70 -11.73 6.80
N PHE A 160 5.73 -11.18 7.52
CA PHE A 160 4.31 -11.32 7.19
C PHE A 160 4.00 -10.88 5.75
N ASP A 161 4.58 -9.78 5.28
CA ASP A 161 4.35 -9.32 3.91
C ASP A 161 4.88 -10.30 2.86
N ARG A 162 6.01 -10.98 3.16
CA ARG A 162 6.52 -12.03 2.30
C ARG A 162 5.61 -13.25 2.31
N LEU A 163 5.17 -13.69 3.49
CA LEU A 163 4.23 -14.79 3.65
C LEU A 163 2.93 -14.53 2.88
N ARG A 164 2.35 -13.33 2.98
CA ARG A 164 1.16 -12.93 2.23
C ARG A 164 1.37 -12.96 0.72
N THR A 165 2.55 -12.54 0.26
CA THR A 165 2.89 -12.60 -1.18
C THR A 165 2.86 -14.04 -1.69
N ASP A 166 3.43 -14.98 -0.93
CA ASP A 166 3.41 -16.40 -1.33
C ASP A 166 2.04 -17.04 -1.17
N LEU A 167 1.28 -16.69 -0.13
CA LEU A 167 -0.11 -17.15 0.03
C LEU A 167 -1.01 -16.66 -1.10
N ALA A 168 -0.89 -15.39 -1.50
CA ALA A 168 -1.62 -14.85 -2.65
C ALA A 168 -1.29 -15.62 -3.93
N TRP A 169 -0.01 -15.91 -4.16
CA TRP A 169 0.42 -16.68 -5.32
C TRP A 169 -0.09 -18.14 -5.26
N LEU A 170 -0.03 -18.80 -4.10
CA LEU A 170 -0.52 -20.17 -3.92
C LEU A 170 -2.05 -20.25 -4.11
N TYR A 171 -2.77 -19.21 -3.71
CA TYR A 171 -4.20 -19.06 -3.98
C TYR A 171 -4.48 -18.90 -5.48
N GLU A 172 -3.71 -18.08 -6.19
CA GLU A 172 -3.81 -17.95 -7.65
C GLU A 172 -3.54 -19.28 -8.38
N GLN A 173 -2.63 -20.11 -7.87
CA GLN A 173 -2.37 -21.46 -8.39
C GLN A 173 -3.37 -22.51 -7.89
N GLN A 174 -4.42 -22.11 -7.16
CA GLN A 174 -5.46 -23.00 -6.62
C GLN A 174 -4.91 -24.09 -5.67
N ALA A 175 -3.72 -23.89 -5.11
CA ALA A 175 -3.11 -24.82 -4.15
C ALA A 175 -3.67 -24.63 -2.74
N ILE A 176 -4.18 -23.42 -2.43
CA ILE A 176 -4.86 -23.09 -1.18
C ILE A 176 -6.11 -22.26 -1.46
N ASP A 177 -7.05 -22.28 -0.52
CA ASP A 177 -8.17 -21.35 -0.43
C ASP A 177 -7.95 -20.39 0.74
N LEU A 178 -8.31 -19.12 0.52
CA LEU A 178 -8.30 -18.09 1.56
C LEU A 178 -9.75 -17.70 1.87
N LYS A 179 -10.18 -17.86 3.13
CA LYS A 179 -11.55 -17.54 3.54
C LYS A 179 -11.54 -16.50 4.67
N ALA A 180 -12.37 -15.47 4.51
CA ALA A 180 -12.61 -14.48 5.53
C ALA A 180 -13.62 -15.02 6.56
N GLY A 181 -13.21 -15.05 7.83
CA GLY A 181 -14.06 -15.40 8.98
C GLY A 181 -13.73 -14.50 10.19
N ALA A 182 -13.87 -15.02 11.41
CA ALA A 182 -13.42 -14.31 12.63
C ALA A 182 -11.90 -14.06 12.63
N LEU A 183 -11.15 -14.95 11.98
CA LEU A 183 -9.75 -14.76 11.56
C LEU A 183 -9.65 -15.18 10.09
N TRP A 184 -8.62 -14.68 9.39
CA TRP A 184 -8.32 -15.10 8.01
C TRP A 184 -7.81 -16.55 8.04
N GLY A 185 -8.56 -17.45 7.40
CA GLY A 185 -8.26 -18.87 7.34
C GLY A 185 -7.63 -19.27 6.01
N ILE A 186 -6.56 -20.07 6.11
CA ILE A 186 -5.86 -20.70 5.00
C ILE A 186 -6.29 -22.16 4.99
N TYR A 187 -6.75 -22.66 3.84
CA TYR A 187 -7.22 -24.03 3.67
C TYR A 187 -6.43 -24.68 2.54
N LEU A 188 -5.91 -25.89 2.76
CA LEU A 188 -5.26 -26.64 1.69
C LEU A 188 -6.32 -27.20 0.74
N THR A 189 -6.12 -27.03 -0.58
CA THR A 189 -6.98 -27.68 -1.58
C THR A 189 -6.48 -29.10 -1.86
N GLN A 190 -7.30 -29.90 -2.56
CA GLN A 190 -6.87 -31.23 -3.02
C GLN A 190 -5.64 -31.14 -3.95
N PHE A 191 -5.59 -30.13 -4.83
CA PHE A 191 -4.43 -29.90 -5.71
C PHE A 191 -3.16 -29.55 -4.92
N GLY A 192 -3.28 -28.68 -3.90
CA GLY A 192 -2.17 -28.38 -3.01
C GLY A 192 -1.70 -29.61 -2.23
N PHE A 193 -2.63 -30.42 -1.73
CA PHE A 193 -2.32 -31.67 -1.04
C PHE A 193 -1.58 -32.66 -1.95
N ASP A 194 -2.06 -32.85 -3.18
CA ASP A 194 -1.43 -33.75 -4.15
C ASP A 194 -0.04 -33.22 -4.60
N ALA A 195 0.16 -31.90 -4.63
CA ALA A 195 1.46 -31.29 -4.89
C ALA A 195 2.47 -31.54 -3.76
N VAL A 196 2.04 -31.46 -2.49
CA VAL A 196 2.86 -31.78 -1.31
C VAL A 196 3.35 -33.24 -1.33
N HIS A 197 2.52 -34.16 -1.83
CA HIS A 197 2.84 -35.59 -1.90
C HIS A 197 3.48 -36.00 -3.23
N GLY A 198 3.83 -35.04 -4.10
CA GLY A 198 4.48 -35.31 -5.39
C GLY A 198 3.60 -36.02 -6.42
N ARG A 199 2.28 -36.15 -6.17
CA ARG A 199 1.29 -36.75 -7.08
C ARG A 199 0.91 -35.80 -8.21
N MET A 200 1.02 -34.49 -7.94
CA MET A 200 0.83 -33.42 -8.90
C MET A 200 2.04 -32.50 -8.89
N TRP A 201 2.36 -31.90 -10.03
CA TRP A 201 3.35 -30.84 -10.11
C TRP A 201 2.68 -29.51 -10.44
N ILE A 202 2.93 -28.50 -9.61
CA ILE A 202 2.50 -27.11 -9.82
C ILE A 202 3.74 -26.28 -10.17
N PRO A 203 3.83 -25.66 -11.35
CA PRO A 203 4.97 -24.84 -11.74
C PRO A 203 5.22 -23.70 -10.74
N GLY A 204 6.46 -23.52 -10.30
CA GLY A 204 6.80 -22.51 -9.27
C GLY A 204 6.64 -23.00 -7.83
N ILE A 205 6.42 -24.30 -7.63
CA ILE A 205 6.56 -25.03 -6.36
C ILE A 205 7.60 -26.14 -6.58
N LYS A 206 8.51 -26.31 -5.62
CA LYS A 206 9.50 -27.38 -5.71
C LYS A 206 8.76 -28.71 -5.70
N ARG A 207 9.11 -29.60 -6.63
CA ARG A 207 8.54 -30.95 -6.63
C ARG A 207 8.97 -31.66 -5.35
N ALA A 208 8.00 -32.09 -4.54
CA ALA A 208 8.28 -33.03 -3.47
C ALA A 208 8.85 -34.30 -4.12
N GLU A 209 10.13 -34.56 -3.90
CA GLU A 209 10.69 -35.88 -4.21
C GLU A 209 9.88 -36.86 -3.38
N ALA A 210 9.32 -37.90 -4.02
CA ALA A 210 8.73 -38.98 -3.27
C ALA A 210 9.84 -39.49 -2.35
N GLU A 211 9.73 -39.23 -1.04
CA GLU A 211 10.45 -40.03 -0.08
C GLU A 211 10.08 -41.46 -0.42
N VAL A 212 11.01 -42.16 -1.08
CA VAL A 212 11.03 -43.60 -1.06
C VAL A 212 10.97 -43.91 0.42
N MET A 213 9.81 -44.37 0.85
CA MET A 213 9.57 -45.02 2.13
C MET A 213 10.59 -46.15 2.22
N LYS A 214 11.82 -45.83 2.62
CA LYS A 214 12.72 -46.80 3.24
C LYS A 214 12.19 -46.92 4.65
N GLU A 215 11.23 -47.82 4.77
CA GLU A 215 11.08 -48.66 5.95
C GLU A 215 12.48 -48.94 6.51
N LYS A 216 12.73 -48.40 7.70
CA LYS A 216 13.68 -49.05 8.61
C LYS A 216 12.84 -49.98 9.47
N GLU A 217 12.69 -51.22 8.99
CA GLU A 217 12.76 -52.38 9.88
C GLU A 217 14.16 -52.44 10.54
#